data_AF-A0A7K5I6P3-F1
#
_entry.id   AF-A0A7K5I6P3-F1
#
_cell.length_a   1.000
_cell.length_b   1.000
_cell.length_c   1.000
_cell.angle_alpha   90.00
_cell.angle_beta   90.00
_cell.angle_gamma   90.00
#
_symmetry.space_group_name_H-M   'P 1'
#
loop_
_entity.id
_entity.type
_entity.pdbx_description
1 polymer ?
#
loop_
_entity_poly.entity_id
_entity_poly.type
_entity_poly.pdbx_seq_one_letter_code
_entity_poly.pdbx_strand_id
1 'polypeptide(L)'
;RSQRRSWCRSSLKGTKRRKSLPPVHQDVTELSKSISLDLPETDRLSMLLLSSFQFSAQKFEHILKETDGFSPEAFRANVHSVAEDLKRYVQKLKRDGTIGSCVEGIQTRSLFPLRRFTAESQSWDQLLLRYQDSAEEVSRQLEECRRNGAQVEPLDYLQTSSQAGVLSTKPNYQQILDEQEEVLNCMELVLDELHQAVRLLQAFSEDSRLHLQNLSEQLASRTFRQLENSPLRKLLAVPPRKAPPPPEG
;
A
#
# COMPACT_ATOMS: atom_id res chain seq x y z
N ARG A 1 -16.44 8.72 -5.21
CA ARG A 1 -14.99 8.71 -4.83
C ARG A 1 -14.85 9.44 -3.51
N SER A 2 -14.66 8.72 -2.41
CA SER A 2 -14.58 9.23 -1.04
C SER A 2 -13.17 9.71 -0.73
N GLN A 3 -13.02 11.01 -0.48
CA GLN A 3 -11.74 11.63 -0.15
C GLN A 3 -11.44 11.42 1.34
N ARG A 4 -10.56 10.44 1.64
CA ARG A 4 -10.03 10.21 2.99
C ARG A 4 -9.33 11.47 3.50
N ARG A 5 -9.90 12.10 4.51
CA ARG A 5 -9.21 13.14 5.30
C ARG A 5 -8.29 12.43 6.29
N SER A 6 -6.99 12.40 5.97
CA SER A 6 -5.96 11.95 6.90
C SER A 6 -5.87 12.91 8.09
N TRP A 7 -6.05 12.39 9.29
CA TRP A 7 -5.76 13.08 10.54
C TRP A 7 -4.25 13.21 10.71
N CYS A 8 -3.66 14.18 10.02
CA CYS A 8 -2.28 14.58 10.31
C CYS A 8 -2.28 15.30 11.66
N ARG A 9 -1.63 14.68 12.65
CA ARG A 9 -1.21 15.38 13.88
C ARG A 9 -0.36 16.58 13.46
N SER A 10 -0.85 17.78 13.70
CA SER A 10 -0.13 19.00 13.40
C SER A 10 1.20 19.01 14.17
N SER A 11 2.27 19.04 13.37
CA SER A 11 3.65 19.09 13.81
C SER A 11 3.96 20.38 14.56
N LEU A 12 4.67 20.24 15.67
CA LEU A 12 5.20 21.25 16.60
C LEU A 12 6.26 22.20 15.99
N LYS A 13 6.27 22.41 14.67
CA LYS A 13 7.15 23.38 14.00
C LYS A 13 6.33 24.58 13.53
N GLY A 14 5.98 25.44 14.48
CA GLY A 14 5.41 26.75 14.25
C GLY A 14 5.90 27.68 15.33
N THR A 15 6.65 28.71 14.93
CA THR A 15 7.32 29.75 15.71
C THR A 15 6.36 30.69 16.46
N LYS A 16 5.41 30.12 17.20
CA LYS A 16 4.66 30.82 18.24
C LYS A 16 5.03 30.14 19.56
N ARG A 17 5.87 30.82 20.34
CA ARG A 17 6.10 30.48 21.76
C ARG A 17 4.76 30.07 22.34
N ARG A 18 4.70 28.86 22.95
CA ARG A 18 3.57 28.47 23.78
C ARG A 18 3.33 29.65 24.71
N LYS A 19 2.25 30.40 24.51
CA LYS A 19 1.80 31.38 25.48
C LYS A 19 1.44 30.52 26.68
N SER A 20 2.35 30.42 27.64
CA SER A 20 2.03 29.91 28.96
C SER A 20 0.75 30.60 29.37
N LEU A 21 -0.16 29.86 30.01
CA LEU A 21 -1.33 30.46 30.63
C LEU A 21 -0.87 31.70 31.41
N PRO A 22 -1.58 32.84 31.33
CA PRO A 22 -1.24 34.00 32.13
C PRO A 22 -1.07 33.56 33.58
N PRO A 23 0.01 33.97 34.26
CA PRO A 23 0.18 33.65 35.67
C PRO A 23 -1.11 33.99 36.40
N VAL A 24 -1.64 33.02 37.16
CA VAL A 24 -2.94 33.12 37.85
C VAL A 24 -2.99 34.32 38.81
N HIS A 25 -1.82 34.86 39.18
CA HIS A 25 -1.65 36.09 39.95
C HIS A 25 -0.56 36.97 39.34
N GLN A 26 -0.93 37.94 38.49
CA GLN A 26 0.02 38.89 37.89
C GLN A 26 0.80 39.65 38.96
N ASP A 27 0.11 40.13 40.00
CA ASP A 27 0.67 40.90 41.13
C ASP A 27 1.80 40.15 41.86
N VAL A 28 1.67 38.83 42.03
CA VAL A 28 2.70 37.98 42.67
C VAL A 28 3.92 37.80 41.77
N THR A 29 3.70 37.84 40.45
CA THR A 29 4.78 37.74 39.46
C THR A 29 5.52 39.06 39.29
N GLU A 30 4.94 40.19 39.70
CA GLU A 30 5.59 41.50 39.68
C GLU A 30 6.59 41.66 40.83
N LEU A 31 6.34 41.03 41.99
CA LEU A 31 7.25 41.03 43.14
C LEU A 31 8.63 40.43 42.81
N SER A 32 8.68 39.40 41.96
CA SER A 32 9.94 38.79 41.56
C SER A 32 10.66 39.59 40.47
N LYS A 33 9.92 40.38 39.68
CA LYS A 33 10.46 41.26 38.63
C LYS A 33 10.99 42.59 39.17
N SER A 34 10.43 43.07 40.28
CA SER A 34 10.88 44.31 40.92
C SER A 34 12.21 44.16 41.68
N ILE A 35 12.69 42.92 41.86
CA ILE A 35 13.97 42.62 42.49
C ILE A 35 15.07 42.65 41.43
N SER A 36 16.14 43.42 41.69
CA SER A 36 17.28 43.52 40.77
C SER A 36 17.91 42.16 40.46
N LEU A 37 18.26 41.97 39.18
CA LEU A 37 18.96 40.79 38.68
C LEU A 37 20.46 40.83 38.97
N ASP A 38 21.01 42.00 39.34
CA ASP A 38 22.44 42.21 39.58
C ASP A 38 22.90 41.67 40.95
N LEU A 39 21.95 41.26 41.80
CA LEU A 39 22.21 40.71 43.12
C LEU A 39 22.42 39.18 43.07
N PRO A 40 23.23 38.62 43.99
CA PRO A 40 23.36 37.17 44.15
C PRO A 40 22.00 36.49 44.35
N GLU A 41 21.82 35.27 43.82
CA GLU A 41 20.53 34.55 43.89
C GLU A 41 20.04 34.34 45.34
N THR A 42 20.97 34.14 46.28
CA THR A 42 20.70 34.06 47.72
C THR A 42 20.15 35.37 48.30
N ASP A 43 20.69 36.51 47.87
CA ASP A 43 20.22 37.83 48.26
C ASP A 43 18.88 38.15 47.60
N ARG A 44 18.68 37.74 46.35
CA ARG A 44 17.41 37.88 45.63
C ARG A 44 16.29 37.08 46.30
N LEU A 45 16.55 35.83 46.68
CA LEU A 45 15.58 35.01 47.42
C LEU A 45 15.23 35.61 48.78
N SER A 46 16.22 36.20 49.45
CA SER A 46 16.03 36.86 50.74
C SER A 46 15.20 38.14 50.63
N MET A 47 15.45 38.95 49.59
CA MET A 47 14.61 40.12 49.30
C MET A 47 13.20 39.72 48.89
N LEU A 48 13.04 38.62 48.15
CA LEU A 48 11.74 38.09 47.76
C LEU A 48 10.90 37.63 48.95
N LEU A 49 11.51 37.00 49.96
CA LEU A 49 10.81 36.62 51.19
C LEU A 49 10.28 37.85 51.94
N LEU A 50 11.09 38.90 52.04
CA LEU A 50 10.71 40.15 52.72
C LEU A 50 9.64 40.92 51.94
N SER A 51 9.79 41.04 50.62
CA SER A 51 8.79 41.71 49.78
C SER A 51 7.48 40.93 49.70
N SER A 52 7.53 39.60 49.69
CA SER A 52 6.34 38.75 49.77
C SER A 52 5.61 38.94 51.09
N PHE A 53 6.32 39.01 52.22
CA PHE A 53 5.71 39.27 53.51
C PHE A 53 5.00 40.64 53.54
N GLN A 54 5.68 41.68 53.06
CA GLN A 54 5.10 43.03 52.97
C GLN A 54 3.88 43.08 52.05
N PHE A 55 3.94 42.42 50.90
CA PHE A 55 2.82 42.32 49.97
C PHE A 55 1.63 41.58 50.58
N SER A 56 1.86 40.46 51.26
CA SER A 56 0.81 39.74 51.98
C SER A 56 0.20 40.60 53.09
N ALA A 57 1.02 41.31 53.87
CA ALA A 57 0.54 42.20 54.92
C ALA A 57 -0.33 43.34 54.37
N GLN A 58 0.04 43.94 53.24
CA GLN A 58 -0.79 44.93 52.54
C GLN A 58 -2.12 44.34 52.05
N LYS A 59 -2.08 43.13 51.49
CA LYS A 59 -3.29 42.42 51.04
C LYS A 59 -4.24 42.12 52.21
N PHE A 60 -3.70 41.71 53.36
CA PHE A 60 -4.48 41.51 54.58
C PHE A 60 -5.00 42.83 55.16
N GLU A 61 -4.23 43.92 55.11
CA GLU A 61 -4.69 45.24 55.54
C GLU A 61 -5.95 45.68 54.77
N HIS A 62 -6.00 45.42 53.46
CA HIS A 62 -7.16 45.74 52.64
C HIS A 62 -8.41 44.92 53.00
N ILE A 63 -8.25 43.63 53.31
CA ILE A 63 -9.37 42.75 53.68
C ILE A 63 -9.89 43.07 55.10
N LEU A 64 -8.98 43.35 56.04
CA LEU A 64 -9.33 43.58 57.44
C LEU A 64 -9.95 44.97 57.70
N LYS A 65 -9.74 45.93 56.79
CA LYS A 65 -10.41 47.24 56.84
C LYS A 65 -11.94 47.15 56.76
N GLU A 66 -12.48 46.05 56.24
CA GLU A 66 -13.92 45.82 56.11
C GLU A 66 -14.54 45.22 57.38
N THR A 67 -13.74 44.93 58.43
CA THR A 67 -14.20 44.27 59.65
C THR A 67 -14.39 45.27 60.81
N ASP A 68 -15.50 45.16 61.53
CA ASP A 68 -15.78 45.99 62.70
C ASP A 68 -14.77 45.75 63.83
N GLY A 69 -14.16 46.83 64.35
CA GLY A 69 -13.18 46.78 65.44
C GLY A 69 -11.70 46.73 65.01
N PHE A 70 -11.40 46.85 63.71
CA PHE A 70 -10.03 46.90 63.22
C PHE A 70 -9.34 48.24 63.48
N SER A 71 -8.19 48.22 64.17
CA SER A 71 -7.32 49.39 64.33
C SER A 71 -6.13 49.33 63.35
N PRO A 72 -6.10 50.19 62.31
CA PRO A 72 -5.06 50.14 61.28
C PRO A 72 -3.67 50.50 61.83
N GLU A 73 -3.62 51.37 62.84
CA GLU A 73 -2.36 51.81 63.46
C GLU A 73 -1.68 50.69 64.25
N ALA A 74 -2.44 49.93 65.06
CA ALA A 74 -1.93 48.79 65.81
C ALA A 74 -1.49 47.66 64.86
N PHE A 75 -2.25 47.42 63.79
CA PHE A 75 -1.88 46.45 62.76
C PHE A 75 -0.56 46.81 62.08
N ARG A 76 -0.38 48.08 61.67
CA ARG A 76 0.87 48.54 61.05
C ARG A 76 2.06 48.46 62.00
N ALA A 77 1.87 48.79 63.27
CA ALA A 77 2.92 48.64 64.29
C ALA A 77 3.33 47.17 64.46
N ASN A 78 2.36 46.25 64.51
CA ASN A 78 2.62 44.81 64.60
C ASN A 78 3.31 44.26 63.34
N VAL A 79 2.83 44.62 62.15
CA VAL A 79 3.45 44.23 60.88
C VAL A 79 4.89 44.74 60.80
N HIS A 80 5.15 45.97 61.25
CA HIS A 80 6.50 46.52 61.25
C HIS A 80 7.43 45.78 62.22
N SER A 81 6.94 45.45 63.43
CA SER A 81 7.66 44.63 64.40
C SER A 81 8.02 43.24 63.83
N VAL A 82 7.03 42.54 63.26
CA VAL A 82 7.22 41.22 62.65
C VAL A 82 8.13 41.29 61.41
N ALA A 83 8.06 42.37 60.62
CA ALA A 83 8.95 42.58 59.48
C ALA A 83 10.41 42.70 59.91
N GLU A 84 10.69 43.42 61.00
CA GLU A 84 12.05 43.55 61.54
C GLU A 84 12.55 42.23 62.14
N ASP A 85 11.70 41.46 62.81
CA ASP A 85 12.06 40.12 63.29
C ASP A 85 12.31 39.16 62.11
N LEU A 86 11.46 39.16 61.10
CA LEU A 86 11.65 38.37 59.88
C LEU A 86 12.97 38.74 59.18
N LYS A 87 13.31 40.02 59.13
CA LYS A 87 14.60 40.50 58.59
C LYS A 87 15.77 39.93 59.38
N ARG A 88 15.71 39.89 60.72
CA ARG A 88 16.75 39.25 61.55
C ARG A 88 16.84 37.75 61.28
N TYR A 89 15.71 37.06 61.18
CA TYR A 89 15.68 35.62 60.87
C TYR A 89 16.23 35.32 59.49
N VAL A 90 15.85 36.06 58.45
CA VAL A 90 16.39 35.91 57.09
C VAL A 90 17.90 36.11 57.08
N GLN A 91 18.42 37.09 57.81
CA GLN A 91 19.87 37.29 57.95
C GLN A 91 20.56 36.12 58.68
N LYS A 92 19.90 35.52 59.68
CA LYS A 92 20.40 34.29 60.32
C LYS A 92 20.40 33.13 59.32
N LEU A 93 19.31 32.92 58.57
CA LEU A 93 19.21 31.88 57.54
C LEU A 93 20.24 32.03 56.41
N LYS A 94 20.65 33.26 56.09
CA LYS A 94 21.77 33.51 55.17
C LYS A 94 23.09 33.01 55.74
N ARG A 95 23.39 33.29 57.00
CA ARG A 95 24.63 32.88 57.68
C ARG A 95 24.69 31.37 57.91
N ASP A 96 23.55 30.76 58.21
CA ASP A 96 23.43 29.32 58.45
C ASP A 96 23.48 28.49 57.15
N GLY A 97 23.54 29.13 55.97
CA GLY A 97 23.68 28.48 54.67
C GLY A 97 22.38 27.86 54.12
N THR A 98 21.30 27.83 54.91
CA THR A 98 19.99 27.25 54.52
C THR A 98 19.46 27.89 53.23
N ILE A 99 19.55 29.21 53.08
CA ILE A 99 19.12 29.91 51.86
C ILE A 99 19.96 29.51 50.64
N GLY A 100 21.27 29.30 50.82
CA GLY A 100 22.15 28.81 49.76
C GLY A 100 21.77 27.42 49.28
N SER A 101 21.47 26.52 50.22
CA SER A 101 21.07 25.13 49.90
C SER A 101 19.80 25.04 49.05
N CYS A 102 18.85 25.97 49.24
CA CYS A 102 17.62 26.04 48.44
C CYS A 102 17.89 26.40 46.99
N VAL A 103 18.88 27.26 46.74
CA VAL A 103 19.27 27.69 45.39
C VAL A 103 20.00 26.56 44.66
N GLU A 104 20.93 25.88 45.33
CA GLU A 104 21.71 24.76 44.76
C GLU A 104 20.86 23.51 44.49
N GLY A 105 19.90 23.19 45.36
CA GLY A 105 19.02 22.02 45.22
C GLY A 105 18.12 22.05 43.97
N ILE A 106 17.82 23.25 43.44
CA ILE A 106 17.04 23.42 42.21
C ILE A 106 17.90 23.11 40.99
N GLN A 107 19.18 23.44 41.04
CA GLN A 107 20.11 23.24 39.93
C GLN A 107 20.34 21.75 39.66
N THR A 108 20.53 20.94 40.70
CA THR A 108 20.73 19.49 40.58
C THR A 108 19.47 18.73 40.14
N ARG A 109 18.28 19.09 40.64
CA ARG A 109 17.01 18.47 40.22
C ARG A 109 16.62 18.79 38.78
N SER A 110 16.97 19.96 38.27
CA SER A 110 16.64 20.38 36.90
C SER A 110 17.58 19.77 35.84
N LEU A 111 18.84 19.52 36.19
CA LEU A 111 19.84 19.02 35.23
C LEU A 111 19.70 17.53 34.91
N PHE A 112 19.19 16.72 35.82
CA PHE A 112 19.01 15.28 35.61
C PHE A 112 18.03 14.94 34.46
N PRO A 113 16.81 15.50 34.39
CA PRO A 113 15.91 15.27 33.27
C PRO A 113 16.45 15.87 31.95
N LEU A 114 17.21 16.97 32.01
CA LEU A 114 17.79 17.59 30.82
C LEU A 114 18.87 16.71 30.15
N ARG A 115 19.69 16.03 30.96
CA ARG A 115 20.69 15.06 30.48
C ARG A 115 20.06 13.82 29.86
N ARG A 116 18.96 13.32 30.43
CA ARG A 116 18.22 12.19 29.86
C ARG A 116 17.56 12.56 28.53
N PHE A 117 16.93 13.73 28.47
CA PHE A 117 16.29 14.22 27.26
C PHE A 117 17.28 14.48 26.12
N THR A 118 18.47 15.01 26.43
CA THR A 118 19.52 15.21 25.43
C THR A 118 20.08 13.90 24.89
N ALA A 119 20.32 12.89 25.75
CA ALA A 119 20.73 11.56 25.31
C ALA A 119 19.65 10.87 24.44
N GLU A 120 18.39 11.00 24.84
CA GLU A 120 17.26 10.47 24.06
C GLU A 120 17.15 11.17 22.69
N SER A 121 17.24 12.50 22.65
CA SER A 121 17.26 13.25 21.39
C SER A 121 18.36 12.76 20.45
N GLN A 122 19.58 12.58 20.97
CA GLN A 122 20.70 12.07 20.17
C GLN A 122 20.44 10.66 19.63
N SER A 123 19.80 9.78 20.41
CA SER A 123 19.44 8.44 19.95
C SER A 123 18.42 8.46 18.82
N TRP A 124 17.45 9.38 18.87
CA TRP A 124 16.47 9.58 17.81
C TRP A 124 17.09 10.15 16.55
N ASP A 125 18.01 11.11 16.69
CA ASP A 125 18.73 11.70 15.56
C ASP A 125 19.58 10.64 14.84
N GLN A 126 20.27 9.77 15.59
CA GLN A 126 21.02 8.64 15.02
C GLN A 126 20.13 7.63 14.31
N LEU A 127 18.97 7.30 14.90
CA LEU A 127 18.02 6.37 14.29
C LEU A 127 17.48 6.93 12.97
N LEU A 128 17.13 8.22 12.97
CA LEU A 128 16.62 8.90 11.79
C LEU A 128 17.66 8.90 10.66
N LEU A 129 18.92 9.18 10.97
CA LEU A 129 20.01 9.12 9.98
C LEU A 129 20.14 7.72 9.39
N ARG A 130 20.12 6.67 10.21
CA ARG A 130 20.20 5.28 9.72
C ARG A 130 19.04 4.88 8.80
N TYR A 131 17.82 5.36 9.08
CA TYR A 131 16.69 5.12 8.18
C TYR A 131 16.79 5.91 6.89
N GLN A 132 17.36 7.11 6.91
CA GLN A 132 17.63 7.89 5.71
C GLN A 132 18.68 7.22 4.84
N ASP A 133 19.83 6.86 5.43
CA ASP A 133 20.92 6.18 4.72
C ASP A 133 20.43 4.86 4.09
N SER A 134 19.72 4.03 4.85
CA SER A 134 19.17 2.77 4.31
C SER A 134 18.12 2.99 3.21
N ALA A 135 17.28 4.03 3.31
CA ALA A 135 16.34 4.38 2.25
C ALA A 135 17.05 4.88 0.98
N GLU A 136 18.11 5.66 1.12
CA GLU A 136 18.95 6.10 0.01
C GLU A 136 19.71 4.94 -0.63
N GLU A 137 20.24 4.01 0.17
CA GLU A 137 20.90 2.78 -0.31
C GLU A 137 19.93 1.90 -1.10
N VAL A 138 18.73 1.65 -0.57
CA VAL A 138 17.70 0.88 -1.28
C VAL A 138 17.28 1.58 -2.57
N SER A 139 17.19 2.91 -2.55
CA SER A 139 16.88 3.70 -3.76
C SER A 139 18.02 3.60 -4.79
N ARG A 140 19.28 3.62 -4.34
CA ARG A 140 20.45 3.45 -5.20
C ARG A 140 20.47 2.04 -5.81
N GLN A 141 20.21 1.01 -5.02
CA GLN A 141 20.08 -0.38 -5.49
C GLN A 141 18.96 -0.51 -6.52
N LEU A 142 17.82 0.16 -6.31
CA LEU A 142 16.72 0.15 -7.28
C LEU A 142 17.11 0.82 -8.61
N GLU A 143 17.80 1.96 -8.57
CA GLU A 143 18.30 2.63 -9.78
C GLU A 143 19.40 1.83 -10.47
N GLU A 144 20.27 1.15 -9.72
CA GLU A 144 21.25 0.19 -10.25
C GLU A 144 20.54 -0.99 -10.95
N CYS A 145 19.52 -1.58 -10.32
CA CYS A 145 18.69 -2.62 -10.94
C CYS A 145 17.95 -2.12 -12.19
N ARG A 146 17.47 -0.87 -12.20
CA ARG A 146 16.84 -0.28 -13.39
C ARG A 146 17.85 -0.08 -14.51
N ARG A 147 19.06 0.40 -14.18
CA ARG A 147 20.15 0.68 -15.14
C ARG A 147 20.73 -0.60 -15.73
N ASN A 148 20.89 -1.64 -14.92
CA ASN A 148 21.41 -2.94 -15.36
C ASN A 148 20.39 -3.75 -16.18
N GLY A 149 19.21 -3.16 -16.47
CA GLY A 149 18.03 -3.88 -16.90
C GLY A 149 17.50 -4.72 -15.74
N ALA A 150 16.20 -4.99 -15.69
CA ALA A 150 15.67 -6.02 -14.81
C ALA A 150 16.33 -7.35 -15.18
N GLN A 151 17.50 -7.63 -14.61
CA GLN A 151 18.09 -8.96 -14.55
C GLN A 151 16.96 -9.80 -13.98
N VAL A 152 16.44 -10.66 -14.85
CA VAL A 152 15.39 -11.61 -14.55
C VAL A 152 15.71 -12.19 -13.19
N GLU A 153 14.78 -11.95 -12.28
CA GLU A 153 14.79 -12.34 -10.88
C GLU A 153 15.60 -13.63 -10.68
N PRO A 154 16.69 -13.60 -9.90
CA PRO A 154 17.65 -14.68 -9.89
C PRO A 154 16.95 -15.99 -9.52
N LEU A 155 17.27 -17.01 -10.31
CA LEU A 155 16.90 -18.43 -10.15
C LEU A 155 17.00 -18.94 -8.69
N ASP A 156 17.76 -18.26 -7.84
CA ASP A 156 17.93 -18.54 -6.41
C ASP A 156 16.61 -18.51 -5.62
N TYR A 157 15.63 -17.67 -5.98
CA TYR A 157 14.31 -17.69 -5.31
C TYR A 157 13.55 -18.99 -5.60
N LEU A 158 13.76 -19.57 -6.79
CA LEU A 158 13.16 -20.85 -7.16
C LEU A 158 13.80 -22.01 -6.38
N GLN A 159 15.10 -21.93 -6.09
CA GLN A 159 15.84 -22.96 -5.35
C GLN A 159 15.51 -22.97 -3.85
N THR A 160 15.21 -21.81 -3.25
CA THR A 160 14.87 -21.70 -1.82
C THR A 160 13.39 -21.93 -1.50
N SER A 161 12.53 -21.97 -2.52
CA SER A 161 11.11 -22.24 -2.33
C SER A 161 10.87 -23.70 -1.91
N SER A 162 9.97 -23.96 -0.95
CA SER A 162 9.61 -25.34 -0.57
C SER A 162 9.01 -26.16 -1.72
N GLN A 163 8.62 -25.47 -2.80
CA GLN A 163 8.05 -26.02 -4.02
C GLN A 163 9.09 -26.14 -5.17
N ALA A 164 10.38 -25.92 -4.90
CA ALA A 164 11.47 -26.01 -5.89
C ALA A 164 11.42 -27.33 -6.68
N GLY A 165 11.09 -28.44 -6.01
CA GLY A 165 10.90 -29.74 -6.65
C GLY A 165 9.85 -29.69 -7.77
N VAL A 166 8.65 -29.15 -7.50
CA VAL A 166 7.56 -29.07 -8.47
C VAL A 166 7.89 -28.11 -9.62
N LEU A 167 8.53 -26.98 -9.32
CA LEU A 167 8.92 -25.99 -10.33
C LEU A 167 10.01 -26.54 -11.26
N SER A 168 10.90 -27.38 -10.74
CA SER A 168 11.92 -28.07 -11.54
C SER A 168 11.36 -29.18 -12.44
N THR A 169 10.16 -29.71 -12.14
CA THR A 169 9.53 -30.78 -12.94
C THR A 169 8.66 -30.26 -14.07
N LYS A 170 8.73 -28.96 -14.41
CA LYS A 170 7.89 -28.36 -15.45
C LYS A 170 8.20 -28.98 -16.82
N PRO A 171 7.23 -29.65 -17.48
CA PRO A 171 7.45 -30.22 -18.80
C PRO A 171 7.55 -29.13 -19.86
N ASN A 172 8.25 -29.44 -20.96
CA ASN A 172 8.39 -28.53 -22.08
C ASN A 172 7.16 -28.62 -23.00
N TYR A 173 6.17 -27.77 -22.76
CA TYR A 173 4.95 -27.71 -23.57
C TYR A 173 5.21 -27.34 -25.03
N GLN A 174 6.27 -26.59 -25.33
CA GLN A 174 6.59 -26.23 -26.72
C GLN A 174 6.94 -27.48 -27.52
N GLN A 175 7.81 -28.32 -26.97
CA GLN A 175 8.18 -29.58 -27.59
C GLN A 175 6.96 -30.49 -27.84
N ILE A 176 6.01 -30.54 -26.90
CA ILE A 176 4.78 -31.32 -27.06
C ILE A 176 3.92 -30.78 -28.22
N LEU A 177 3.86 -29.45 -28.38
CA LEU A 177 3.14 -28.84 -29.49
C LEU A 177 3.85 -29.10 -30.83
N ASP A 178 5.16 -29.00 -30.86
CA ASP A 178 5.97 -29.30 -32.05
C ASP A 178 5.81 -30.78 -32.46
N GLU A 179 5.80 -31.71 -31.50
CA GLU A 179 5.50 -33.13 -31.74
C GLU A 179 4.07 -33.35 -32.30
N GLN A 180 3.10 -32.52 -31.93
CA GLN A 180 1.75 -32.60 -32.50
C GLN A 180 1.67 -32.07 -33.93
N GLU A 181 2.48 -31.07 -34.28
CA GLU A 181 2.56 -30.56 -35.65
C GLU A 181 3.01 -31.66 -36.63
N GLU A 182 4.03 -32.44 -36.25
CA GLU A 182 4.49 -33.58 -37.05
C GLU A 182 3.40 -34.62 -37.27
N VAL A 183 2.63 -34.95 -36.22
CA VAL A 183 1.52 -35.91 -36.31
C VAL A 183 0.41 -35.40 -37.23
N LEU A 184 0.08 -34.11 -37.16
CA LEU A 184 -0.94 -33.50 -38.02
C LEU A 184 -0.50 -33.52 -39.49
N ASN A 185 0.76 -33.20 -39.77
CA ASN A 185 1.32 -33.28 -41.12
C ASN A 185 1.29 -34.71 -41.68
N CYS A 186 1.60 -35.73 -40.84
CA CYS A 186 1.45 -37.13 -41.25
C CYS A 186 -0.01 -37.50 -41.55
N MET A 187 -0.97 -37.02 -40.76
CA MET A 187 -2.39 -37.30 -40.99
C MET A 187 -2.90 -36.65 -42.28
N GLU A 188 -2.46 -35.42 -42.58
CA GLU A 188 -2.77 -34.73 -43.84
C GLU A 188 -2.31 -35.53 -45.05
N LEU A 189 -1.05 -36.01 -45.06
CA LEU A 189 -0.52 -36.85 -46.14
C LEU A 189 -1.33 -38.13 -46.35
N VAL A 190 -1.72 -38.80 -45.26
CA VAL A 190 -2.54 -40.02 -45.34
C VAL A 190 -3.93 -39.73 -45.93
N LEU A 191 -4.53 -38.58 -45.56
CA LEU A 191 -5.82 -38.16 -46.11
C LEU A 191 -5.72 -37.82 -47.60
N ASP A 192 -4.64 -37.18 -48.02
CA ASP A 192 -4.40 -36.87 -49.43
C ASP A 192 -4.21 -38.14 -50.28
N GLU A 193 -3.43 -39.10 -49.79
CA GLU A 193 -3.25 -40.40 -50.45
C GLU A 193 -4.57 -41.18 -50.56
N LEU A 194 -5.37 -41.21 -49.48
CA LEU A 194 -6.69 -41.83 -49.49
C LEU A 194 -7.63 -41.13 -50.49
N HIS A 195 -7.63 -39.80 -50.51
CA HIS A 195 -8.45 -39.03 -51.45
C HIS A 195 -8.06 -39.29 -52.90
N GLN A 196 -6.76 -39.39 -53.18
CA GLN A 196 -6.24 -39.71 -54.51
C GLN A 196 -6.62 -41.13 -54.93
N ALA A 197 -6.51 -42.11 -54.03
CA ALA A 197 -6.93 -43.49 -54.30
C ALA A 197 -8.43 -43.59 -54.62
N VAL A 198 -9.28 -42.84 -53.90
CA VAL A 198 -10.72 -42.78 -54.17
C VAL A 198 -11.00 -42.18 -55.55
N ARG A 199 -10.30 -41.10 -55.94
CA ARG A 199 -10.45 -40.50 -57.28
C ARG A 199 -10.06 -41.48 -58.39
N LEU A 200 -8.99 -42.24 -58.22
CA LEU A 200 -8.57 -43.25 -59.19
C LEU A 200 -9.63 -44.37 -59.33
N LEU A 201 -10.18 -44.83 -58.21
CA LEU A 201 -11.27 -45.82 -58.22
C LEU A 201 -12.52 -45.29 -58.90
N GLN A 202 -12.89 -44.02 -58.66
CA GLN A 202 -14.02 -43.39 -59.34
C GLN A 202 -13.80 -43.31 -60.85
N ALA A 203 -12.64 -42.81 -61.30
CA ALA A 203 -12.29 -42.76 -62.72
C ALA A 203 -12.33 -44.15 -63.38
N PHE A 204 -11.73 -45.17 -62.74
CA PHE A 204 -11.78 -46.54 -63.22
C PHE A 204 -13.21 -47.08 -63.31
N SER A 205 -14.06 -46.78 -62.31
CA SER A 205 -15.46 -47.21 -62.32
C SER A 205 -16.26 -46.55 -63.45
N GLU A 206 -16.00 -45.28 -63.74
CA GLU A 206 -16.63 -44.53 -64.82
C GLU A 206 -16.19 -45.06 -66.19
N ASP A 207 -14.89 -45.29 -66.37
CA ASP A 207 -14.33 -45.88 -67.60
C ASP A 207 -14.88 -47.29 -67.85
N SER A 208 -14.95 -48.12 -66.80
CA SER A 208 -15.53 -49.46 -66.88
C SER A 208 -17.01 -49.40 -67.26
N ARG A 209 -17.77 -48.46 -66.66
CA ARG A 209 -19.18 -48.25 -66.98
C ARG A 209 -19.38 -47.81 -68.43
N LEU A 210 -18.57 -46.86 -68.92
CA LEU A 210 -18.61 -46.39 -70.30
C LEU A 210 -18.22 -47.50 -71.28
N HIS A 211 -17.19 -48.29 -70.96
CA HIS A 211 -16.76 -49.42 -71.79
C HIS A 211 -17.85 -50.48 -71.91
N LEU A 212 -18.47 -50.87 -70.79
CA LEU A 212 -19.59 -51.83 -70.78
C LEU A 212 -20.81 -51.28 -71.53
N GLN A 213 -21.12 -49.99 -71.39
CA GLN A 213 -22.18 -49.34 -72.15
C GLN A 213 -21.91 -49.41 -73.66
N ASN A 214 -20.71 -49.03 -74.10
CA ASN A 214 -20.32 -49.11 -75.51
C ASN A 214 -20.39 -50.54 -76.06
N LEU A 215 -19.90 -51.54 -75.31
CA LEU A 215 -20.03 -52.94 -75.70
C LEU A 215 -21.49 -53.38 -75.79
N SER A 216 -22.33 -52.97 -74.84
CA SER A 216 -23.75 -53.27 -74.85
C SER A 216 -24.46 -52.64 -76.06
N GLU A 217 -24.11 -51.41 -76.44
CA GLU A 217 -24.63 -50.73 -77.63
C GLU A 217 -24.12 -51.37 -78.93
N GLN A 218 -22.86 -51.81 -78.99
CA GLN A 218 -22.30 -52.53 -80.13
C GLN A 218 -22.95 -53.90 -80.31
N LEU A 219 -23.16 -54.63 -79.21
CA LEU A 219 -23.91 -55.89 -79.23
C LEU A 219 -25.33 -55.61 -79.69
N ALA A 220 -26.03 -54.67 -79.06
CA ALA A 220 -27.40 -54.35 -79.42
C ALA A 220 -27.55 -53.93 -80.89
N SER A 221 -26.66 -53.08 -81.39
CA SER A 221 -26.66 -52.68 -82.80
C SER A 221 -26.30 -53.81 -83.77
N ARG A 222 -25.54 -54.84 -83.35
CA ARG A 222 -25.24 -56.01 -84.18
C ARG A 222 -26.35 -57.06 -84.12
N THR A 223 -26.74 -57.54 -82.94
CA THR A 223 -27.76 -58.58 -82.81
C THR A 223 -29.16 -58.05 -83.02
N PHE A 224 -29.55 -56.91 -82.42
CA PHE A 224 -30.91 -56.42 -82.57
C PHE A 224 -31.17 -55.82 -83.95
N ARG A 225 -30.28 -55.02 -84.57
CA ARG A 225 -30.52 -54.60 -85.98
C ARG A 225 -30.54 -55.76 -86.96
N GLN A 226 -29.76 -56.82 -86.74
CA GLN A 226 -29.87 -58.04 -87.56
C GLN A 226 -31.20 -58.76 -87.32
N LEU A 227 -31.69 -58.80 -86.07
CA LEU A 227 -33.02 -59.29 -85.74
C LEU A 227 -34.13 -58.43 -86.35
N GLU A 228 -33.95 -57.10 -86.40
CA GLU A 228 -34.92 -56.16 -86.98
C GLU A 228 -35.14 -56.43 -88.48
N ASN A 229 -34.09 -56.88 -89.17
CA ASN A 229 -34.09 -57.25 -90.59
C ASN A 229 -34.31 -58.76 -90.84
N SER A 230 -34.46 -59.56 -89.77
CA SER A 230 -34.68 -61.00 -89.83
C SER A 230 -36.17 -61.34 -89.89
N PRO A 231 -36.57 -62.39 -90.65
CA PRO A 231 -37.96 -62.83 -90.71
C PRO A 231 -38.53 -63.28 -89.34
N LEU A 232 -37.68 -63.53 -88.34
CA LEU A 232 -38.10 -63.85 -86.97
C LEU A 232 -38.88 -62.71 -86.29
N ARG A 233 -38.67 -61.45 -86.68
CA ARG A 233 -39.45 -60.32 -86.13
C ARG A 233 -40.93 -60.40 -86.52
N LYS A 234 -41.26 -61.00 -87.68
CA LYS A 234 -42.66 -61.22 -88.10
C LYS A 234 -43.36 -62.28 -87.24
N LEU A 235 -42.62 -63.14 -86.54
CA LEU A 235 -43.17 -64.15 -85.62
C LEU A 235 -43.37 -63.58 -84.21
N LEU A 236 -42.54 -62.62 -83.79
CA LEU A 236 -42.65 -61.95 -82.48
C LEU A 236 -43.56 -60.72 -82.51
N ALA A 237 -43.85 -60.18 -83.69
CA ALA A 237 -44.80 -59.09 -83.88
C ALA A 237 -46.23 -59.59 -83.58
N VAL A 238 -46.69 -59.36 -82.35
CA VAL A 238 -48.09 -59.54 -81.96
C VAL A 238 -48.98 -58.62 -82.81
N PRO A 239 -50.03 -59.12 -83.50
CA PRO A 239 -50.95 -58.26 -84.26
C PRO A 239 -51.68 -57.28 -83.33
N PRO A 240 -51.98 -56.05 -83.77
CA PRO A 240 -52.77 -55.11 -82.98
C PRO A 240 -54.16 -55.72 -82.70
N ARG A 241 -54.53 -55.79 -81.41
CA ARG A 241 -55.89 -56.14 -80.99
C ARG A 241 -56.87 -55.16 -81.66
N LYS A 242 -57.73 -55.70 -82.52
CA LYS A 242 -58.85 -54.99 -83.16
C LYS A 242 -59.75 -54.41 -82.06
N ALA A 243 -59.92 -53.09 -82.01
CA ALA A 243 -60.91 -52.46 -81.13
C ALA A 243 -62.32 -52.91 -81.57
N PRO A 244 -63.21 -53.30 -80.63
CA PRO A 244 -64.61 -53.58 -80.95
C PRO A 244 -65.35 -52.27 -81.30
N PRO A 245 -66.32 -52.30 -82.25
CA PRO A 245 -67.07 -51.12 -82.68
C PRO A 245 -68.02 -50.60 -81.57
N PRO A 246 -68.38 -49.30 -81.62
CA PRO A 246 -69.25 -48.68 -80.63
C PRO A 246 -70.69 -49.19 -80.75
N PRO A 247 -71.41 -49.41 -79.64
CA PRO A 247 -72.87 -49.45 -79.67
C PRO A 247 -73.45 -48.02 -79.72
N GLU A 248 -74.30 -47.81 -80.72
CA GLU A 248 -75.38 -46.82 -80.70
C GLU A 248 -76.47 -47.28 -79.71
N GLY A 249 -77.10 -46.34 -79.00
CA GLY A 249 -78.28 -46.57 -78.14
C GLY A 249 -78.14 -46.10 -76.71
#